data_AF-A0A9Q4GA01-F1
#
_entry.id   AF-A0A9Q4GA01-F1
#
_cell.length_a   1.000
_cell.length_b   1.000
_cell.length_c   1.000
_cell.angle_alpha   90.00
_cell.angle_beta   90.00
_cell.angle_gamma   90.00
#
_symmetry.space_group_name_H-M   'P 1'
#
loop_
_entity.id
_entity.type
_entity.pdbx_description
1 polymer ?
#
loop_
_entity_poly.entity_id
_entity_poly.type
_entity_poly.pdbx_seq_one_letter_code
_entity_poly.pdbx_strand_id
1 'polypeptide(L)'
;MTPALLIHYCSTLVWIFPPIRQYRGNFFYFFLILAFCDIIAPVAQGVFHYNPSIVYIFGSYFLILSIVGINLQKPNILSAAVGFLITFLLVYSSWLDLIWIIVIIHLVIVCLIIKSVLAQFIIEHKAGIFHILLILYELTIIFKFLFLILEESTGYLFFYSTTFVQIAFGIAFMIFSDFEKASQHGVQNK
;
A
#
# COMPACT_ATOMS: atom_id res chain seq x y z
N MET A 1 25.24 -8.89 7.97
CA MET A 1 23.90 -8.44 7.53
C MET A 1 22.97 -8.57 8.72
N THR A 2 22.31 -7.49 9.15
CA THR A 2 21.40 -7.56 10.30
C THR A 2 20.08 -8.25 9.92
N PRO A 3 19.38 -8.92 10.85
CA PRO A 3 18.08 -9.54 10.58
C PRO A 3 17.06 -8.57 9.97
N ALA A 4 17.08 -7.30 10.41
CA ALA A 4 16.26 -6.22 9.88
C ALA A 4 16.48 -5.97 8.38
N LEU A 5 17.74 -5.93 7.93
CA LEU A 5 18.09 -5.73 6.52
C LEU A 5 17.62 -6.92 5.67
N LEU A 6 17.74 -8.14 6.19
CA LEU A 6 17.26 -9.34 5.51
C LEU A 6 15.74 -9.29 5.30
N ILE A 7 14.98 -9.00 6.35
CA ILE A 7 13.52 -8.87 6.27
C ILE A 7 13.13 -7.79 5.26
N HIS A 8 13.82 -6.65 5.28
CA HIS A 8 13.57 -5.56 4.35
C HIS A 8 13.79 -5.97 2.88
N TYR A 9 14.94 -6.53 2.54
CA TYR A 9 15.21 -6.95 1.16
C TYR A 9 14.28 -8.07 0.69
N CYS A 10 13.97 -9.04 1.57
CA CYS A 10 12.98 -10.07 1.26
C CYS A 10 11.60 -9.45 0.97
N SER A 11 11.18 -8.45 1.77
CA SER A 11 9.94 -7.72 1.54
C SER A 11 9.95 -7.03 0.19
N THR A 12 10.97 -6.20 -0.09
CA THR A 12 11.08 -5.47 -1.37
C THR A 12 11.04 -6.42 -2.56
N LEU A 13 11.76 -7.55 -2.51
CA LEU A 13 11.76 -8.54 -3.57
C LEU A 13 10.38 -9.16 -3.78
N VAL A 14 9.69 -9.54 -2.70
CA VAL A 14 8.36 -10.13 -2.78
C VAL A 14 7.35 -9.15 -3.35
N TRP A 15 7.40 -7.87 -2.97
CA TRP A 15 6.45 -6.86 -3.40
C TRP A 15 6.59 -6.43 -4.87
N ILE A 16 7.69 -6.75 -5.55
CA ILE A 16 7.84 -6.54 -7.00
C ILE A 16 6.91 -7.46 -7.81
N PHE A 17 6.55 -8.64 -7.30
CA PHE A 17 5.79 -9.63 -8.07
C PHE A 17 4.27 -9.41 -8.11
N PRO A 18 3.58 -8.99 -7.02
CA PRO A 18 2.16 -8.65 -7.06
C PRO A 18 1.74 -7.75 -8.23
N PRO A 19 2.40 -6.62 -8.55
CA PRO A 19 1.99 -5.80 -9.69
C PRO A 19 2.14 -6.54 -11.03
N ILE A 20 3.18 -7.36 -11.21
CA ILE A 20 3.35 -8.17 -12.43
C ILE A 20 2.18 -9.15 -12.58
N ARG A 21 1.83 -9.85 -11.50
CA ARG A 21 0.70 -10.77 -11.48
C ARG A 21 -0.64 -10.06 -11.64
N GLN A 22 -0.77 -8.85 -11.13
CA GLN A 22 -1.96 -8.01 -11.24
C GLN A 22 -2.01 -7.17 -12.53
N TYR A 23 -1.10 -7.39 -13.49
CA TYR A 23 -1.10 -6.62 -14.74
C TYR A 23 -2.47 -6.64 -15.44
N ARG A 24 -2.97 -5.45 -15.77
CA ARG A 24 -4.31 -5.16 -16.32
C ARG A 24 -5.52 -5.47 -15.42
N GLY A 25 -5.30 -5.86 -14.16
CA GLY A 25 -6.36 -5.99 -13.16
C GLY A 25 -6.70 -4.65 -12.48
N ASN A 26 -7.80 -4.62 -11.73
CA ASN A 26 -8.29 -3.40 -11.05
C ASN A 26 -7.29 -2.86 -10.02
N PHE A 27 -6.53 -3.74 -9.37
CA PHE A 27 -5.56 -3.35 -8.35
C PHE A 27 -4.13 -3.20 -8.88
N PHE A 28 -3.90 -3.25 -10.20
CA PHE A 28 -2.56 -3.14 -10.77
C PHE A 28 -1.77 -1.93 -10.24
N TYR A 29 -2.35 -0.74 -10.37
CA TYR A 29 -1.68 0.50 -9.96
C TYR A 29 -1.47 0.56 -8.44
N PHE A 30 -2.41 0.03 -7.67
CA PHE A 30 -2.29 -0.06 -6.23
C PHE A 30 -1.04 -0.85 -5.81
N PHE A 31 -0.88 -2.07 -6.33
CA PHE A 31 0.31 -2.89 -6.05
C PHE A 31 1.60 -2.30 -6.63
N LEU A 32 1.51 -1.63 -7.78
CA LEU A 32 2.66 -1.00 -8.41
C LEU A 32 3.20 0.15 -7.55
N ILE A 33 2.31 0.98 -7.01
CA ILE A 33 2.68 2.10 -6.13
C ILE A 33 3.31 1.57 -4.84
N LEU A 34 2.73 0.53 -4.22
CA LEU A 34 3.31 -0.11 -3.04
C LEU A 34 4.75 -0.59 -3.30
N ALA A 35 4.95 -1.32 -4.42
CA ALA A 35 6.27 -1.82 -4.80
C ALA A 35 7.28 -0.68 -5.02
N PHE A 36 6.86 0.42 -5.65
CA PHE A 36 7.72 1.58 -5.82
C PHE A 36 8.06 2.26 -4.50
N CYS A 37 7.12 2.42 -3.58
CA CYS A 37 7.41 3.00 -2.26
C CYS A 37 8.47 2.19 -1.50
N ASP A 38 8.39 0.87 -1.54
CA ASP A 38 9.35 -0.02 -0.88
C ASP A 38 10.77 0.07 -1.46
N ILE A 39 10.93 0.53 -2.70
CA ILE A 39 12.24 0.76 -3.35
C ILE A 39 12.69 2.21 -3.15
N ILE A 40 11.79 3.18 -3.35
CA ILE A 40 12.12 4.61 -3.36
C ILE A 40 12.40 5.11 -1.95
N ALA A 41 11.66 4.67 -0.93
CA ALA A 41 11.82 5.20 0.42
C ALA A 41 13.22 4.92 1.01
N PRO A 42 13.78 3.68 0.92
CA PRO A 42 15.15 3.42 1.33
C PRO A 42 16.20 4.17 0.51
N VAL A 43 16.00 4.30 -0.81
CA VAL A 43 16.91 5.05 -1.69
C VAL A 43 16.89 6.54 -1.33
N ALA A 44 15.70 7.10 -1.05
CA ALA A 44 15.54 8.49 -0.65
C ALA A 44 16.23 8.78 0.69
N GLN A 45 16.13 7.86 1.64
CA GLN A 45 16.83 7.95 2.91
C GLN A 45 18.36 7.82 2.75
N GLY A 46 18.81 6.86 1.93
CA GLY A 46 20.24 6.58 1.75
C GLY A 46 20.99 7.64 0.94
N VAL A 47 20.38 8.19 -0.11
CA VAL A 47 21.04 9.11 -1.05
C VAL A 47 20.76 10.57 -0.70
N PHE A 48 19.52 10.91 -0.33
CA PHE A 48 19.10 12.30 -0.11
C PHE A 48 18.88 12.63 1.37
N HIS A 49 19.03 11.66 2.28
CA HIS A 49 18.74 11.81 3.70
C HIS A 49 17.31 12.28 3.99
N TYR A 50 16.37 12.00 3.08
CA TYR A 50 14.97 12.32 3.29
C TYR A 50 14.30 11.32 4.24
N ASN A 51 13.34 11.83 5.01
CA ASN A 51 12.54 11.01 5.89
C ASN A 51 11.67 10.06 5.04
N PRO A 52 11.83 8.72 5.16
CA PRO A 52 11.10 7.75 4.33
C PRO A 52 9.59 7.85 4.52
N SER A 53 9.10 8.34 5.66
CA SER A 53 7.67 8.57 5.91
C SER A 53 7.06 9.56 4.90
N ILE A 54 7.82 10.55 4.41
CA ILE A 54 7.33 11.51 3.40
C ILE A 54 7.08 10.79 2.07
N VAL A 55 7.97 9.87 1.68
CA VAL A 55 7.80 9.05 0.47
C VAL A 55 6.57 8.15 0.62
N TYR A 56 6.38 7.52 1.78
CA TYR A 56 5.19 6.72 2.04
C TYR A 56 3.90 7.54 1.97
N ILE A 57 3.85 8.73 2.58
CA ILE A 57 2.67 9.63 2.49
C ILE A 57 2.37 10.01 1.04
N PHE A 58 3.40 10.35 0.27
CA PHE A 58 3.27 10.63 -1.16
C PHE A 58 2.68 9.45 -1.91
N GLY A 59 3.23 8.25 -1.69
CA GLY A 59 2.74 7.02 -2.28
C GLY A 59 1.29 6.73 -1.91
N SER A 60 0.94 6.86 -0.63
CA SER A 60 -0.42 6.60 -0.14
C SER A 60 -1.46 7.57 -0.72
N TYR A 61 -1.06 8.81 -1.06
CA TYR A 61 -1.91 9.69 -1.86
C TYR A 61 -2.23 9.08 -3.23
N PHE A 62 -1.24 8.54 -3.96
CA PHE A 62 -1.49 7.87 -5.24
C PHE A 62 -2.27 6.55 -5.06
N LEU A 63 -2.10 5.83 -3.93
CA LEU A 63 -2.93 4.67 -3.63
C LEU A 63 -4.41 5.04 -3.57
N ILE A 64 -4.76 6.16 -2.91
CA ILE A 64 -6.14 6.67 -2.90
C ILE A 64 -6.63 6.93 -4.32
N LEU A 65 -5.83 7.62 -5.15
CA LEU A 65 -6.21 7.89 -6.54
C LEU A 65 -6.47 6.60 -7.32
N SER A 66 -5.65 5.56 -7.09
CA SER A 66 -5.80 4.26 -7.74
C SER A 66 -7.11 3.56 -7.37
N ILE A 67 -7.56 3.66 -6.11
CA ILE A 67 -8.79 3.02 -5.62
C ILE A 67 -10.04 3.77 -6.09
N VAL A 68 -9.99 5.11 -6.12
CA VAL A 68 -11.13 5.95 -6.55
C VAL A 68 -11.34 5.89 -8.08
N GLY A 69 -10.45 5.23 -8.83
CA GLY A 69 -10.58 5.04 -10.27
C GLY A 69 -10.13 6.26 -11.09
N ILE A 70 -9.31 7.14 -10.50
CA ILE A 70 -8.69 8.24 -11.26
C ILE A 70 -7.69 7.62 -12.23
N ASN A 71 -7.76 8.01 -13.50
CA ASN A 71 -6.91 7.43 -14.55
C ASN A 71 -5.45 7.85 -14.36
N LEU A 72 -4.65 6.94 -13.81
CA LEU A 72 -3.22 7.12 -13.58
C LEU A 72 -2.37 6.98 -14.86
N GLN A 73 -2.92 6.52 -15.99
CA GLN A 73 -2.21 6.49 -17.28
C GLN A 73 -2.10 7.88 -17.93
N LYS A 74 -3.02 8.77 -17.58
CA LYS A 74 -3.00 10.17 -17.99
C LYS A 74 -2.95 11.04 -16.74
N PRO A 75 -1.87 10.94 -15.94
CA PRO A 75 -1.79 11.68 -14.70
C PRO A 75 -1.92 13.17 -15.04
N ASN A 76 -2.94 13.81 -14.48
CA ASN A 76 -3.11 15.24 -14.63
C ASN A 76 -1.94 15.89 -13.87
N ILE A 77 -1.24 16.83 -14.51
CA ILE A 77 -0.17 17.62 -13.87
C ILE A 77 -0.66 18.19 -12.53
N LEU A 78 -1.95 18.53 -12.44
CA LEU A 78 -2.58 18.99 -11.22
C LEU A 78 -2.53 17.96 -10.08
N SER A 79 -2.77 16.67 -10.32
CA SER A 79 -2.73 15.65 -9.26
C SER A 79 -1.32 15.40 -8.77
N ALA A 80 -0.33 15.40 -9.67
CA ALA A 80 1.07 15.32 -9.31
C ALA A 80 1.51 16.56 -8.51
N ALA A 81 1.08 17.76 -8.92
CA ALA A 81 1.36 19.01 -8.21
C ALA A 81 0.73 19.04 -6.81
N VAL A 82 -0.50 18.52 -6.65
CA VAL A 82 -1.15 18.41 -5.33
C VAL A 82 -0.40 17.43 -4.45
N GLY A 83 -0.04 16.24 -4.95
CA GLY A 83 0.78 15.29 -4.19
C GLY A 83 2.11 15.90 -3.76
N PHE A 84 2.79 16.62 -4.66
CA PHE A 84 4.05 17.30 -4.36
C PHE A 84 3.85 18.40 -3.31
N LEU A 85 2.83 19.24 -3.45
CA LEU A 85 2.50 20.29 -2.49
C LEU A 85 2.25 19.70 -1.09
N ILE A 86 1.48 18.61 -0.99
CA ILE A 86 1.24 17.92 0.28
C ILE A 86 2.57 17.48 0.89
N THR A 87 3.45 16.82 0.13
CA THR A 87 4.75 16.39 0.66
C THR A 87 5.66 17.55 1.06
N PHE A 88 5.67 18.63 0.28
CA PHE A 88 6.48 19.81 0.54
C PHE A 88 6.09 20.47 1.87
N LEU A 89 4.80 20.56 2.17
CA LEU A 89 4.30 21.11 3.43
C LEU A 89 4.68 20.26 4.64
N LEU A 90 4.93 18.96 4.44
CA LEU A 90 5.22 17.99 5.50
C LEU A 90 6.71 17.79 5.76
N VAL A 91 7.60 18.43 4.98
CA VAL A 91 9.07 18.26 5.11
C VAL A 91 9.57 18.62 6.52
N TYR A 92 8.94 19.59 7.17
CA TYR A 92 9.33 20.06 8.50
C TYR A 92 8.47 19.48 9.64
N SER A 93 7.56 18.55 9.34
CA SER A 93 6.73 17.89 10.35
C SER A 93 7.57 16.96 11.23
N SER A 94 7.17 16.81 12.49
CA SER A 94 7.83 15.86 13.38
C SER A 94 7.62 14.42 12.90
N TRP A 95 8.51 13.51 13.28
CA TRP A 95 8.38 12.10 12.95
C TRP A 95 7.05 11.51 13.45
N LEU A 96 6.61 11.92 14.65
CA LEU A 96 5.36 11.48 15.24
C LEU A 96 4.15 11.94 14.41
N ASP A 97 4.14 13.20 13.98
CA ASP A 97 3.06 13.75 13.14
C ASP A 97 2.96 13.00 11.81
N LEU A 98 4.09 12.71 11.20
CA LEU A 98 4.15 11.96 9.94
C LEU A 98 3.55 10.55 10.08
N ILE A 99 3.82 9.86 11.18
CA ILE A 99 3.24 8.52 11.40
C ILE A 99 1.73 8.60 11.64
N TRP A 100 1.25 9.59 12.41
CA TRP A 100 -0.19 9.81 12.57
C TRP A 100 -0.88 10.07 11.23
N ILE A 101 -0.27 10.88 10.37
CA ILE A 101 -0.78 11.14 9.01
C ILE A 101 -0.85 9.83 8.22
N ILE A 102 0.19 8.98 8.26
CA ILE A 102 0.19 7.67 7.60
C ILE A 102 -0.98 6.82 8.10
N VAL A 103 -1.17 6.70 9.42
CA VAL A 103 -2.27 5.94 10.02
C VAL A 103 -3.63 6.43 9.51
N ILE A 104 -3.85 7.75 9.51
CA ILE A 104 -5.10 8.36 9.05
C ILE A 104 -5.34 8.06 7.56
N ILE A 105 -4.31 8.23 6.72
CA ILE A 105 -4.41 7.96 5.28
C ILE A 105 -4.75 6.49 5.02
N HIS A 106 -4.08 5.56 5.70
CA HIS A 106 -4.36 4.13 5.53
C HIS A 106 -5.73 3.73 6.07
N LEU A 107 -6.24 4.40 7.11
CA LEU A 107 -7.62 4.22 7.55
C LEU A 107 -8.62 4.65 6.47
N VAL A 108 -8.36 5.77 5.79
CA VAL A 108 -9.14 6.19 4.62
C VAL A 108 -9.06 5.17 3.49
N ILE A 109 -7.86 4.65 3.19
CA ILE A 109 -7.66 3.60 2.17
C ILE A 109 -8.48 2.35 2.49
N VAL A 110 -8.45 1.85 3.74
CA VAL A 110 -9.27 0.72 4.18
C VAL A 110 -10.76 0.99 3.96
N CYS A 111 -11.25 2.16 4.35
CA CYS A 111 -12.66 2.53 4.15
C CYS A 111 -13.03 2.54 2.66
N LEU A 112 -12.16 3.06 1.79
CA LEU A 112 -12.38 3.08 0.34
C LEU A 112 -12.37 1.67 -0.26
N ILE A 113 -11.44 0.81 0.16
CA ILE A 113 -11.40 -0.60 -0.27
C ILE A 113 -12.67 -1.32 0.18
N ILE A 114 -13.06 -1.20 1.45
CA ILE A 114 -14.31 -1.80 1.96
C ILE A 114 -15.51 -1.33 1.14
N LYS A 115 -15.63 -0.02 0.88
CA LYS A 115 -16.70 0.52 0.03
C LYS A 115 -16.69 -0.08 -1.37
N SER A 116 -15.53 -0.18 -2.01
CA SER A 116 -15.37 -0.78 -3.33
C SER A 116 -15.78 -2.25 -3.34
N VAL A 117 -15.35 -3.01 -2.34
CA VAL A 117 -15.67 -4.43 -2.18
C VAL A 117 -17.16 -4.64 -1.93
N LEU A 118 -17.78 -3.81 -1.09
CA LEU A 118 -19.22 -3.87 -0.83
C LEU A 118 -20.03 -3.56 -2.10
N ALA A 119 -19.63 -2.55 -2.87
CA ALA A 119 -20.29 -2.23 -4.14
C ALA A 119 -20.21 -3.40 -5.12
N GLN A 120 -19.03 -4.02 -5.28
CA GLN A 120 -18.87 -5.21 -6.12
C GLN A 120 -19.62 -6.42 -5.58
N PHE A 121 -19.66 -6.62 -4.26
CA PHE A 121 -20.40 -7.71 -3.65
C PHE A 121 -21.91 -7.57 -3.85
N ILE A 122 -22.46 -6.36 -3.75
CA ILE A 122 -23.90 -6.11 -3.95
C ILE A 122 -24.28 -6.33 -5.43
N ILE A 123 -23.42 -5.93 -6.36
CA ILE A 123 -23.72 -6.02 -7.80
C ILE A 123 -23.44 -7.44 -8.35
N GLU A 124 -22.39 -8.09 -7.88
CA GLU A 124 -21.85 -9.31 -8.51
C GLU A 124 -21.87 -10.54 -7.59
N HIS A 125 -22.24 -10.41 -6.31
CA HIS A 125 -22.18 -11.45 -5.27
C HIS A 125 -20.79 -12.08 -5.05
N LYS A 126 -19.72 -11.38 -5.46
CA LYS A 126 -18.34 -11.88 -5.39
C LYS A 126 -17.50 -11.03 -4.44
N ALA A 127 -17.40 -11.46 -3.19
CA ALA A 127 -16.34 -11.03 -2.28
C ALA A 127 -15.30 -12.15 -2.25
N GLY A 128 -14.39 -12.13 -3.22
CA GLY A 128 -13.32 -13.13 -3.30
C GLY A 128 -12.33 -13.00 -2.13
N ILE A 129 -11.68 -14.12 -1.78
CA ILE A 129 -10.64 -14.19 -0.74
C ILE A 129 -9.55 -13.12 -0.90
N PHE A 130 -9.27 -12.72 -2.14
CA PHE A 130 -8.36 -11.63 -2.48
C PHE A 130 -8.70 -10.30 -1.78
N HIS A 131 -9.97 -9.90 -1.79
CA HIS A 131 -10.42 -8.65 -1.18
C HIS A 131 -10.32 -8.67 0.34
N ILE A 132 -10.62 -9.82 0.95
CA ILE A 132 -10.45 -10.02 2.39
C ILE A 132 -8.97 -9.90 2.77
N LEU A 133 -8.10 -10.55 2.00
CA LEU A 133 -6.64 -10.44 2.19
C LEU A 133 -6.16 -8.99 2.03
N LEU A 134 -6.71 -8.23 1.09
CA LEU A 134 -6.36 -6.82 0.88
C LEU A 134 -6.76 -5.95 2.08
N ILE A 135 -7.97 -6.13 2.61
CA ILE A 135 -8.42 -5.41 3.81
C ILE A 135 -7.55 -5.79 5.01
N LEU A 136 -7.26 -7.08 5.21
CA LEU A 136 -6.41 -7.54 6.31
C LEU A 136 -4.98 -6.99 6.19
N TYR A 137 -4.42 -6.96 4.98
CA TYR A 137 -3.12 -6.36 4.71
C TYR A 137 -3.09 -4.88 5.11
N GLU A 138 -4.06 -4.08 4.67
CA GLU A 138 -4.10 -2.66 5.03
C GLU A 138 -4.29 -2.44 6.54
N LEU A 139 -5.08 -3.28 7.20
CA LEU A 139 -5.17 -3.26 8.67
C LEU A 139 -3.82 -3.56 9.32
N THR A 140 -2.99 -4.44 8.75
CA THR A 140 -1.64 -4.67 9.27
C THR A 140 -0.74 -3.44 9.16
N ILE A 141 -0.90 -2.61 8.11
CA ILE A 141 -0.17 -1.35 7.99
C ILE A 141 -0.58 -0.41 9.11
N ILE A 142 -1.89 -0.24 9.33
CA ILE A 142 -2.42 0.61 10.41
C ILE A 142 -1.88 0.15 11.76
N PHE A 143 -1.99 -1.14 12.08
CA PHE A 143 -1.50 -1.66 13.36
C PHE A 143 0.01 -1.51 13.51
N LYS A 144 0.78 -1.76 12.45
CA LYS A 144 2.24 -1.59 12.44
C LYS A 144 2.65 -0.19 12.89
N PHE A 145 1.99 0.84 12.38
CA PHE A 145 2.29 2.23 12.72
C PHE A 145 1.67 2.65 14.07
N LEU A 146 0.51 2.13 14.45
CA LEU A 146 -0.05 2.36 15.80
C LEU A 146 0.86 1.78 16.90
N PHE A 147 1.37 0.56 16.73
CA PHE A 147 2.31 -0.02 17.70
C PHE A 147 3.63 0.76 17.78
N LEU A 148 4.09 1.30 16.65
CA LEU A 148 5.28 2.15 16.62
C LEU A 148 5.08 3.46 17.40
N ILE A 149 3.86 4.00 17.46
CA ILE A 149 3.52 5.18 18.28
C ILE A 149 3.33 4.81 19.75
N LEU A 150 2.68 3.69 20.06
CA LEU A 150 2.24 3.35 21.41
C LEU A 150 3.32 2.71 22.29
N GLU A 151 4.31 2.03 21.70
CA GLU A 151 5.34 1.31 22.46
C GLU A 151 6.75 1.65 21.97
N GLU A 152 7.45 2.54 22.68
CA GLU A 152 8.82 2.93 22.31
C GLU A 152 9.84 1.78 22.39
N SER A 153 9.66 0.81 23.29
CA SER A 153 10.62 -0.29 23.51
C SER A 153 10.36 -1.52 22.65
N THR A 154 9.09 -1.90 22.45
CA THR A 154 8.67 -3.10 21.71
C THR A 154 8.14 -2.79 20.30
N GLY A 155 7.89 -1.52 19.98
CA GLY A 155 7.37 -1.10 18.67
C GLY A 155 8.24 -1.55 17.50
N TYR A 156 9.57 -1.58 17.66
CA TYR A 156 10.48 -2.12 16.64
C TYR A 156 10.30 -3.63 16.39
N LEU A 157 10.08 -4.43 17.43
CA LEU A 157 9.83 -5.87 17.29
C LEU A 157 8.50 -6.12 16.58
N PHE A 158 7.46 -5.36 16.92
CA PHE A 158 6.17 -5.40 16.23
C PHE A 158 6.30 -4.96 14.77
N PHE A 159 7.11 -3.94 14.49
CA PHE A 159 7.35 -3.47 13.14
C PHE A 159 7.97 -4.56 12.24
N TYR A 160 8.98 -5.28 12.73
CA TYR A 160 9.58 -6.37 11.96
C TYR A 160 8.66 -7.59 11.86
N SER A 161 7.93 -7.93 12.92
CA SER A 161 6.98 -9.05 12.93
C SER A 161 5.84 -8.82 11.93
N THR A 162 5.27 -7.60 11.91
CA THR A 162 4.25 -7.22 10.94
C THR A 162 4.81 -7.18 9.52
N THR A 163 6.05 -6.75 9.32
CA THR A 163 6.71 -6.82 8.00
C THR A 163 6.83 -8.27 7.51
N PHE A 164 7.17 -9.22 8.39
CA PHE A 164 7.18 -10.64 8.06
C PHE A 164 5.80 -11.17 7.64
N VAL A 165 4.74 -10.75 8.35
CA VAL A 165 3.35 -11.08 7.96
C VAL A 165 2.99 -10.44 6.61
N GLN A 166 3.44 -9.22 6.34
CA GLN A 166 3.23 -8.54 5.05
C GLN A 166 3.90 -9.25 3.88
N ILE A 167 5.06 -9.90 4.10
CA ILE A 167 5.68 -10.78 3.11
C ILE A 167 4.74 -11.94 2.74
N ALA A 168 4.12 -12.58 3.75
CA ALA A 168 3.16 -13.65 3.51
C ALA A 168 1.93 -13.14 2.72
N PHE A 169 1.44 -11.93 3.01
CA PHE A 169 0.40 -11.29 2.20
C PHE A 169 0.84 -11.06 0.75
N GLY A 170 2.05 -10.55 0.51
CA GLY A 170 2.61 -10.38 -0.83
C GLY A 170 2.59 -11.69 -1.63
N ILE A 171 2.97 -12.80 -0.99
CA ILE A 171 2.89 -14.14 -1.58
C ILE A 171 1.44 -14.55 -1.85
N ALA A 172 0.55 -14.34 -0.89
CA ALA A 172 -0.87 -14.65 -1.05
C ALA A 172 -1.50 -13.87 -2.23
N PHE A 173 -1.17 -12.58 -2.40
CA PHE A 173 -1.67 -11.79 -3.53
C PHE A 173 -1.20 -12.31 -4.88
N MET A 174 0.00 -12.91 -4.96
CA MET A 174 0.44 -13.57 -6.19
C MET A 174 -0.44 -14.79 -6.52
N ILE A 175 -0.72 -15.63 -5.51
CA ILE A 175 -1.49 -16.88 -5.68
C ILE A 175 -2.95 -16.57 -6.01
N PHE A 176 -3.56 -15.63 -5.30
CA PHE A 176 -5.00 -15.36 -5.42
C PHE A 176 -5.35 -14.34 -6.51
N SER A 177 -4.35 -13.82 -7.24
CA SER A 177 -4.55 -12.84 -8.32
C SER A 177 -5.42 -13.36 -9.46
N ASP A 178 -5.27 -14.63 -9.84
CA ASP A 178 -5.99 -15.21 -10.98
C ASP A 178 -7.50 -15.31 -10.73
N PHE A 179 -7.92 -15.49 -9.47
CA PHE A 179 -9.34 -15.51 -9.10
C PHE A 179 -10.01 -14.13 -9.22
N GLU A 180 -9.27 -13.06 -8.95
CA GLU A 180 -9.74 -11.68 -9.11
C GLU A 180 -9.92 -11.37 -10.61
N LYS A 181 -8.95 -11.72 -11.46
CA LYS A 181 -9.06 -11.51 -12.92
C LYS A 181 -10.15 -12.35 -13.57
N ALA A 182 -10.30 -13.60 -13.16
CA ALA A 182 -11.36 -14.48 -13.66
C ALA A 182 -12.75 -13.91 -13.35
N SER A 183 -12.90 -13.25 -12.20
CA SER A 183 -14.14 -12.57 -11.85
C SER A 183 -14.49 -11.43 -12.81
N GLN A 184 -13.48 -10.71 -13.32
CA GLN A 184 -13.62 -9.57 -14.24
C GLN A 184 -13.89 -10.00 -15.69
N HIS A 185 -13.22 -11.03 -16.19
CA HIS A 185 -13.45 -11.50 -17.58
C HIS A 185 -14.82 -12.15 -17.77
N GLY A 186 -15.45 -12.67 -16.72
CA GLY A 186 -16.84 -13.13 -16.77
C GLY A 186 -17.87 -12.00 -16.96
N VAL A 187 -17.47 -10.73 -16.76
CA VAL A 187 -18.35 -9.55 -16.89
C VAL A 187 -18.31 -8.95 -18.29
N GLN A 188 -17.18 -9.03 -19.02
CA GLN A 188 -17.07 -8.48 -20.38
C GLN A 188 -17.76 -9.32 -21.47
N ASN A 189 -18.18 -10.55 -21.14
CA ASN A 189 -18.84 -11.47 -22.07
C ASN A 189 -20.36 -11.61 -21.82
N LYS A 190 -20.97 -10.68 -21.07
CA LYS A 190 -22.42 -10.55 -20.91
C LYS A 190 -22.85 -9.17 -21.37
#